data_AF-A0A1I8C1F4-F1
#
_entry.id   AF-A0A1I8C1F4-F1
#
_cell.length_a   1.000
_cell.length_b   1.000
_cell.length_c   1.000
_cell.angle_alpha   90.00
_cell.angle_beta   90.00
_cell.angle_gamma   90.00
#
_symmetry.space_group_name_H-M   'P 1'
#
loop_
_entity.id
_entity.type
_entity.pdbx_description
1 polymer ?
#
loop_
_entity_poly.entity_id
_entity_poly.type
_entity_poly.pdbx_seq_one_letter_code
_entity_poly.pdbx_strand_id
1 'polypeptide(L)' 'MACHYNRHIILSFAHQQNIGIIPKSGNISRIKSNISFLDFASKLTKEDISSLNKLNKNHRYSDCDGWNVR' A
#
# COMPACT_ATOMS: atom_id res chain seq x y z
N MET A 1 3.13 -1.42 -22.16
CA MET A 1 3.09 -0.29 -21.21
C MET A 1 2.38 -0.74 -19.94
N ALA A 2 3.12 -1.04 -18.85
CA ALA A 2 2.65 -1.13 -17.44
C ALA A 2 3.66 -1.94 -16.61
N CYS A 3 4.84 -1.37 -16.31
CA CYS A 3 5.76 -1.93 -15.30
C CYS A 3 6.38 -0.83 -14.44
N HIS A 4 5.73 0.34 -14.36
CA HIS A 4 6.20 1.46 -13.57
C HIS A 4 5.24 1.66 -12.38
N TYR A 5 5.67 1.11 -11.24
CA TYR A 5 5.27 1.44 -9.86
C TYR A 5 4.16 0.63 -9.18
N ASN A 6 4.44 -0.66 -8.90
CA ASN A 6 3.69 -1.52 -7.97
C ASN A 6 3.39 -0.86 -6.60
N ARG A 7 4.22 0.10 -6.15
CA ARG A 7 3.99 0.83 -4.90
C ARG A 7 2.75 1.71 -4.95
N HIS A 8 2.50 2.38 -6.07
CA HIS A 8 1.35 3.28 -6.18
C HIS A 8 0.04 2.50 -6.12
N ILE A 9 0.00 1.26 -6.61
CA ILE A 9 -1.17 0.38 -6.51
C ILE A 9 -1.55 0.16 -5.04
N ILE A 10 -0.58 -0.17 -4.18
CA ILE A 10 -0.84 -0.41 -2.75
C ILE A 10 -1.19 0.88 -1.99
N LEU A 11 -0.59 2.01 -2.36
CA LEU A 11 -0.96 3.31 -1.78
C LEU A 11 -2.39 3.69 -2.18
N SER A 12 -2.76 3.55 -3.45
CA SER A 12 -4.13 3.77 -3.94
C SER A 12 -5.14 2.82 -3.27
N PHE A 13 -4.78 1.54 -3.11
CA PHE A 13 -5.62 0.54 -2.45
C PHE A 13 -5.98 0.92 -1.02
N ALA A 14 -5.01 1.34 -0.21
CA ALA A 14 -5.28 1.80 1.15
C ALA A 14 -6.07 3.12 1.16
N HIS A 15 -5.74 4.05 0.26
CA HIS A 15 -6.38 5.36 0.20
C HIS A 15 -7.87 5.27 -0.19
N GLN A 16 -8.23 4.46 -1.19
CA GLN A 16 -9.63 4.26 -1.61
C GLN A 16 -10.51 3.62 -0.54
N GLN A 17 -9.91 3.01 0.48
CA GLN A 17 -10.60 2.45 1.64
C GLN A 17 -10.70 3.45 2.81
N ASN A 18 -10.39 4.73 2.58
CA ASN A 18 -10.36 5.79 3.59
C ASN A 18 -9.36 5.55 4.73
N ILE A 19 -8.23 4.90 4.44
CA ILE A 19 -7.16 4.63 5.41
C ILE A 19 -6.04 5.67 5.22
N GLY A 20 -5.61 6.31 6.31
CA GLY A 20 -4.43 7.18 6.32
C GLY A 20 -3.13 6.39 6.15
N ILE A 21 -2.22 6.86 5.29
CA ILE A 21 -1.00 6.12 4.91
C ILE A 21 0.24 6.95 5.23
N ILE A 22 1.26 6.30 5.78
CA ILE A 22 2.55 6.94 6.15
C ILE A 22 3.70 6.21 5.43
N PRO A 23 3.90 6.42 4.12
CA PRO A 23 4.86 5.65 3.33
C PRO A 23 6.30 6.12 3.58
N LYS A 24 7.02 5.44 4.47
CA LYS A 24 8.42 5.77 4.79
C LYS A 24 9.37 5.60 3.61
N SER A 25 10.18 6.62 3.34
CA SER A 25 11.31 6.54 2.41
C SER A 25 12.44 7.45 2.90
N GLY A 26 13.70 6.98 2.81
CA GLY A 26 14.88 7.81 3.02
C GLY A 26 15.47 8.38 1.72
N ASN A 27 14.89 8.02 0.57
CA ASN A 27 15.33 8.48 -0.75
C ASN A 27 14.41 9.58 -1.27
N ILE A 28 14.98 10.73 -1.63
CA ILE A 28 14.24 11.95 -2.04
C ILE A 28 13.35 11.70 -3.26
N SER A 29 13.86 11.02 -4.29
CA SER A 29 13.09 10.70 -5.50
C SER A 29 11.88 9.84 -5.16
N ARG A 30 12.06 8.84 -4.28
CA ARG A 30 10.97 7.99 -3.82
C ARG A 30 9.96 8.72 -2.93
N ILE A 31 10.39 9.70 -2.11
CA ILE A 31 9.45 10.53 -1.33
C ILE A 31 8.51 11.27 -2.27
N LYS A 32 9.07 11.94 -3.29
CA LYS A 32 8.27 12.66 -4.30
C LYS A 32 7.34 11.72 -5.06
N SER A 33 7.85 10.58 -5.52
CA SER A 33 7.03 9.56 -6.19
C SER A 33 5.93 8.99 -5.29
N ASN A 34 6.19 8.73 -4.01
CA ASN A 34 5.20 8.23 -3.06
C ASN A 34 4.08 9.22 -2.76
N ILE A 35 4.16 10.49 -3.17
CA ILE A 35 3.07 11.47 -3.06
C ILE A 35 2.28 11.51 -4.37
N SER A 36 2.94 11.31 -5.51
CA SER A 36 2.31 11.37 -6.84
C SER A 36 1.18 10.36 -7.07
N PHE A 37 1.03 9.34 -6.22
CA PHE A 37 -0.16 8.46 -6.30
C PHE A 37 -1.48 9.21 -6.04
N LEU A 38 -1.44 10.35 -5.35
CA LEU A 38 -2.60 11.23 -5.17
C LEU A 38 -3.01 11.89 -6.49
N ASP A 39 -2.04 12.27 -7.32
CA ASP A 39 -2.28 12.88 -8.63
C ASP A 39 -2.90 11.87 -9.60
N PHE A 40 -2.47 10.61 -9.48
CA PHE A 40 -2.94 9.54 -10.33
C PHE A 40 -4.15 8.81 -9.78
N ALA A 41 -4.57 9.08 -8.52
CA ALA A 41 -5.53 8.33 -7.69
C ALA A 41 -6.31 7.32 -8.53
N SER A 42 -5.58 6.26 -8.87
CA SER A 42 -5.95 5.41 -9.98
C SER A 42 -7.11 4.64 -9.42
N LYS A 43 -8.33 4.94 -9.88
CA LYS A 43 -9.55 4.33 -9.37
C LYS A 43 -9.44 2.84 -9.63
N LEU A 44 -8.88 2.11 -8.65
CA LEU A 44 -8.90 0.67 -8.66
C LEU A 44 -10.38 0.31 -8.75
N THR A 45 -10.68 -0.53 -9.72
CA THR A 45 -12.04 -1.03 -9.92
C THR A 45 -12.43 -1.90 -8.73
N LYS A 46 -13.72 -2.23 -8.61
CA LYS A 46 -14.18 -3.13 -7.54
C LYS A 46 -13.52 -4.51 -7.70
N GLU A 47 -13.25 -4.91 -8.94
CA GLU A 47 -12.58 -6.14 -9.33
C GLU A 47 -11.11 -6.13 -8.91
N ASP A 48 -10.41 -5.00 -9.08
CA ASP A 48 -9.04 -4.82 -8.59
C ASP A 48 -8.97 -4.91 -7.06
N ILE A 49 -9.86 -4.20 -6.36
CA ILE A 49 -9.95 -4.25 -4.89
C ILE A 49 -10.23 -5.69 -4.43
N SER A 50 -11.17 -6.39 -5.08
CA SER A 50 -11.49 -7.79 -4.80
C SER A 50 -10.28 -8.71 -5.03
N SER A 51 -9.54 -8.49 -6.11
CA SER A 51 -8.33 -9.26 -6.43
C SER A 51 -7.20 -9.02 -5.43
N LEU A 52 -7.01 -7.78 -4.99
CA LEU A 52 -6.04 -7.42 -3.95
C LEU A 52 -6.41 -8.01 -2.59
N ASN A 53 -7.70 -8.02 -2.23
CA ASN A 53 -8.16 -8.64 -0.98
C ASN A 53 -7.85 -10.15 -0.92
N LYS A 54 -7.84 -10.86 -2.06
CA LYS A 54 -7.46 -12.28 -2.13
C LYS A 54 -5.98 -12.52 -1.81
N LEU A 55 -5.14 -11.50 -1.80
CA LEU A 55 -3.73 -11.61 -1.40
C LEU A 55 -3.54 -11.62 0.12
N ASN A 56 -4.59 -11.33 0.90
CA ASN A 56 -4.51 -11.36 2.36
C ASN A 56 -4.18 -12.78 2.85
N LYS A 57 -3.12 -12.90 3.64
CA LYS A 57 -2.67 -14.15 4.29
C LYS A 57 -2.93 -14.17 5.80
N ASN A 58 -3.65 -13.17 6.33
CA ASN A 58 -3.77 -12.92 7.77
C ASN A 58 -2.40 -12.87 8.47
N HIS A 59 -1.37 -12.39 7.77
CA HIS A 59 0.01 -12.38 8.23
C HIS A 59 0.46 -10.96 8.54
N ARG A 60 1.11 -10.77 9.70
CA ARG A 60 1.68 -9.49 10.13
C ARG A 60 3.20 -9.56 10.01
N TYR A 61 3.81 -8.62 9.28
CA TYR A 61 5.27 -8.49 9.20
C TYR A 61 5.90 -7.86 10.44
N SER A 62 5.11 -7.13 11.21
CA SER A 62 5.50 -6.58 12.51
C SER A 62 4.66 -7.29 13.55
N ASP A 63 5.20 -8.40 14.06
CA ASP A 63 4.66 -9.05 15.25
C ASP A 63 5.34 -8.49 16.50
N CYS A 64 4.61 -8.51 17.60
CA CYS A 64 5.15 -8.22 18.92
C CYS A 64 5.22 -9.52 19.72
N ASP A 65 5.27 -10.68 19.05
CA ASP A 65 5.14 -11.96 19.73
C ASP A 65 6.34 -12.27 20.64
N GLY A 66 7.51 -11.69 20.36
CA GLY A 66 8.65 -11.69 21.28
C GLY A 66 8.41 -10.95 22.61
N TRP A 67 7.33 -10.17 22.71
CA TRP A 67 6.89 -9.50 23.94
C TRP A 67 5.75 -10.26 24.64
N ASN A 68 5.27 -11.38 24.08
CA ASN A 68 4.32 -12.25 24.76
C ASN A 68 5.03 -13.09 25.82
N VAL A 69 5.27 -12.49 26.99
CA VAL A 69 5.70 -13.21 28.20
C VAL A 69 4.51 -13.96 28.78
N ARG A 70 4.32 -15.19 28.33
CA ARG A 70 3.46 -16.18 29.01
C ARG A 70 4.31 -17.12 29.83
#